data_AF-A0A4U5PM96-F1
#
_entry.id   AF-A0A4U5PM96-F1
#
_cell.length_a   1.000
_cell.length_b   1.000
_cell.length_c   1.000
_cell.angle_alpha   90.00
_cell.angle_beta   90.00
_cell.angle_gamma   90.00
#
_symmetry.space_group_name_H-M   'P 1'
#
loop_
_entity.id
_entity.type
_entity.pdbx_description
1 polymer ?
#
loop_
_entity_poly.entity_id
_entity_poly.type
_entity_poly.pdbx_seq_one_letter_code
_entity_poly.pdbx_strand_id
1 'polypeptide(L)'
;MQNSLLPPSQRCRNQTDKEPTGPFQREKLLKFLEDSAKNEEDWEEAVPFAPGVKRGKVFQSTDEPEGDEKDEEPVDALGRKLKDMEMPIEIDLDDDDEDEDEEEIDDEKFERALDRAPERDLVDLAGILGMHNILNQKQYYNALKGKTQDESTGTSFSGVVRSFEPNAIPDEPINQTNVDDCIKRLEEDDEELKEININNMGLSRERIRTLIKAAALSAHIEKLSMAGVEMKDSEARGLVELLETSPSLQVLNVESNDISPEMLAKLLRATLKTQVLTRFHADNQRSQVLGNQIEMDMMLSIEDNDSLLRVGIAFQSMEARHRVSEALERNLERVRLRRLENSSQA
;
A
#
# COMPACT_ATOMS: atom_id res chain seq x y z
N MET A 1 15.72 19.34 -32.87
CA MET A 1 16.19 18.13 -32.13
C MET A 1 17.06 18.46 -30.90
N GLN A 2 16.89 19.60 -30.20
CA GLN A 2 17.71 19.93 -29.00
C GLN A 2 16.92 20.11 -27.69
N ASN A 3 15.62 19.81 -27.64
CA ASN A 3 14.80 19.99 -26.42
C ASN A 3 14.50 18.68 -25.64
N SER A 4 15.09 17.55 -26.04
CA SER A 4 14.84 16.26 -25.36
C SER A 4 15.59 16.11 -24.03
N LEU A 5 16.66 16.88 -23.83
CA LEU A 5 17.56 16.80 -22.67
C LEU A 5 17.18 17.75 -21.52
N LEU A 6 16.19 18.63 -21.70
CA LEU A 6 15.76 19.59 -20.67
C LEU A 6 14.58 19.02 -19.86
N PRO A 7 14.50 19.27 -18.54
CA PRO A 7 13.38 18.85 -17.70
C PRO A 7 12.02 19.33 -18.27
N PRO A 8 10.92 18.57 -18.07
CA PRO A 8 9.59 18.95 -18.58
C PRO A 8 9.16 20.38 -18.25
N SER A 9 9.50 20.88 -17.07
CA SER A 9 9.23 22.25 -16.63
C SER A 9 9.93 23.32 -17.49
N GLN A 10 11.08 23.01 -18.07
CA GLN A 10 11.86 23.91 -18.93
C GLN A 10 11.56 23.72 -20.42
N ARG A 11 10.83 22.65 -20.79
CA ARG A 11 10.30 22.46 -22.15
C ARG A 11 9.09 23.34 -22.42
N CYS A 12 8.29 23.62 -21.40
CA CYS A 12 7.14 24.50 -21.49
C CYS A 12 7.60 25.96 -21.43
N ARG A 13 7.68 26.63 -22.59
CA ARG A 13 7.77 28.10 -22.62
C ARG A 13 6.52 28.68 -21.95
N ASN A 14 6.67 29.78 -21.20
CA ASN A 14 5.54 30.55 -20.69
C ASN A 14 4.63 30.92 -21.87
N GLN A 15 3.45 30.30 -21.95
CA GLN A 15 2.49 30.46 -23.05
C GLN A 15 1.68 31.75 -22.87
N THR A 16 2.35 32.87 -22.66
CA THR A 16 1.68 34.14 -22.43
C THR A 16 2.47 35.25 -23.11
N ASP A 17 1.84 35.86 -24.11
CA ASP A 17 2.30 37.11 -24.74
C ASP A 17 2.01 38.34 -23.85
N LYS A 18 1.45 38.13 -22.65
CA LYS A 18 1.13 39.22 -21.71
C LYS A 18 2.39 39.64 -20.96
N GLU A 19 2.61 40.95 -20.91
CA GLU A 19 3.69 41.54 -20.12
C GLU A 19 3.48 41.27 -18.62
N PRO A 20 4.57 41.11 -17.83
CA PRO A 20 4.48 40.85 -16.40
C PRO A 20 3.64 41.92 -15.69
N THR A 21 2.47 41.52 -15.19
CA THR A 21 1.49 42.44 -14.59
C THR A 21 1.81 42.73 -13.12
N GLY A 22 3.07 43.03 -12.81
CA GLY A 22 3.53 43.43 -11.46
C GLY A 22 3.16 42.46 -10.32
N PRO A 23 3.40 42.86 -9.05
CA PRO A 23 2.97 42.08 -7.90
C PRO A 23 1.44 42.13 -7.76
N PHE A 24 0.86 41.01 -7.33
CA PHE A 24 -0.59 40.85 -7.15
C PHE A 24 -1.19 41.90 -6.20
N GLN A 25 -2.08 42.75 -6.73
CA GLN A 25 -2.78 43.79 -5.97
C GLN A 25 -4.27 43.43 -5.86
N ARG A 26 -4.64 42.81 -4.74
CA ARG A 26 -6.00 42.28 -4.46
C ARG A 26 -7.11 43.32 -4.64
N GLU A 27 -6.90 44.55 -4.19
CA GLU A 27 -7.91 45.62 -4.29
C GLU A 27 -8.21 46.03 -5.73
N LYS A 28 -7.19 46.06 -6.60
CA LYS A 28 -7.37 46.36 -8.02
C LYS A 28 -8.10 45.24 -8.75
N LEU A 29 -7.82 43.99 -8.41
CA LEU A 29 -8.53 42.85 -8.98
C LEU A 29 -10.01 42.86 -8.60
N LEU A 30 -10.33 43.13 -7.32
CA LEU A 30 -11.72 43.23 -6.86
C LEU A 30 -12.47 44.34 -7.60
N LYS A 31 -11.86 45.51 -7.75
CA LYS A 31 -12.46 46.64 -8.46
C LYS A 31 -12.67 46.36 -9.95
N PHE A 32 -11.70 45.69 -10.58
CA PHE A 32 -11.82 45.25 -11.97
C PHE A 32 -12.94 44.22 -12.14
N LEU A 33 -13.07 43.25 -11.24
CA LEU A 33 -14.14 42.25 -11.28
C LEU A 33 -15.52 42.89 -11.08
N GLU A 34 -15.64 43.86 -10.17
CA GLU A 34 -16.88 44.61 -9.98
C GLU A 34 -17.27 45.46 -11.21
N ASP A 35 -16.30 46.12 -11.85
CA ASP A 35 -16.56 46.92 -13.04
C ASP A 35 -16.84 46.06 -14.28
N SER A 36 -16.16 44.91 -14.41
CA SER A 36 -16.46 43.92 -15.45
C SER A 36 -17.85 43.31 -15.27
N ALA A 37 -18.22 42.91 -14.05
CA ALA A 37 -19.54 42.34 -13.76
C ALA A 37 -20.69 43.34 -13.97
N LYS A 38 -20.45 44.66 -13.80
CA LYS A 38 -21.45 45.70 -14.08
C LYS A 38 -21.63 46.00 -15.57
N ASN A 39 -20.60 45.75 -16.38
CA ASN A 39 -20.59 46.08 -17.81
C ASN A 39 -20.85 44.86 -18.71
N GLU A 40 -20.81 43.65 -18.17
CA GLU A 40 -21.16 42.44 -18.89
C GLU A 40 -22.68 42.40 -19.07
N GLU A 41 -23.14 42.45 -20.32
CA GLU A 41 -24.56 42.38 -20.64
C GLU A 41 -25.09 40.99 -20.32
N ASP A 42 -26.28 40.91 -19.71
CA ASP A 42 -26.96 39.64 -19.49
C ASP A 42 -27.16 38.91 -20.83
N TRP A 43 -26.86 37.61 -20.87
CA TRP A 43 -27.07 36.82 -22.07
C TRP A 43 -28.55 36.81 -22.47
N GLU A 44 -28.83 36.74 -23.76
CA GLU A 44 -30.22 36.59 -24.23
C GLU A 44 -30.76 35.22 -23.84
N GLU A 45 -31.73 35.19 -22.91
CA GLU A 45 -32.45 33.98 -22.56
C GLU A 45 -33.28 33.50 -23.77
N ALA A 46 -32.94 32.35 -24.34
CA ALA A 46 -33.68 31.74 -25.46
C ALA A 46 -35.17 31.47 -25.12
N VAL A 47 -35.53 31.43 -23.83
CA VAL A 47 -36.91 31.35 -23.35
C VAL A 47 -37.07 32.27 -22.14
N PRO A 48 -37.68 33.46 -22.29
CA PRO A 48 -37.83 34.39 -21.18
C PRO A 48 -38.71 33.80 -20.07
N PHE A 49 -38.26 33.94 -18.82
CA PHE A 49 -39.05 33.55 -17.66
C PHE A 49 -40.36 34.33 -17.56
N ALA A 50 -41.49 33.63 -17.68
CA ALA A 50 -42.82 34.18 -17.43
C ALA A 50 -43.29 33.75 -16.02
N PRO A 51 -43.52 34.69 -15.08
CA PRO A 51 -44.01 34.37 -13.75
C PRO A 51 -45.34 33.59 -13.83
N GLY A 52 -45.37 32.38 -13.24
CA GLY A 52 -46.58 31.54 -13.17
C GLY A 52 -46.71 30.46 -14.24
N VAL A 53 -45.79 30.33 -15.19
CA VAL A 53 -45.84 29.27 -16.21
C VAL A 53 -44.88 28.13 -15.87
N LYS A 54 -45.37 27.05 -15.24
CA LYS A 54 -44.63 25.79 -15.14
C LYS A 54 -44.62 25.11 -16.51
N ARG A 55 -43.48 25.07 -17.19
CA ARG A 55 -43.30 24.35 -18.45
C ARG A 55 -42.52 23.05 -18.20
N GLY A 56 -43.16 21.92 -18.48
CA GLY A 56 -42.63 20.57 -18.27
C GLY A 56 -43.75 19.63 -17.79
N LYS A 57 -43.71 18.35 -18.18
CA LYS A 57 -44.63 17.35 -17.61
C LYS A 57 -44.22 17.09 -16.17
N VAL A 58 -45.17 17.18 -15.24
CA VAL A 58 -44.96 16.75 -13.84
C VAL A 58 -44.71 15.24 -13.89
N PHE A 59 -43.57 14.83 -13.32
CA PHE A 59 -43.19 13.43 -13.23
C PHE A 59 -44.28 12.64 -12.49
N GLN A 60 -44.87 11.65 -13.15
CA GLN A 60 -45.72 10.64 -12.51
C GLN A 60 -44.83 9.42 -12.27
N SER A 61 -44.70 9.01 -11.02
CA SER A 61 -44.10 7.75 -10.64
C SER A 61 -44.90 6.61 -11.25
N THR A 62 -44.23 5.77 -12.03
CA THR A 62 -44.81 4.56 -12.62
C THR A 62 -45.05 3.54 -11.51
N ASP A 63 -46.31 3.23 -11.21
CA ASP A 63 -46.64 2.05 -10.41
C ASP A 63 -46.31 0.79 -11.24
N GLU A 64 -45.61 -0.17 -10.61
CA GLU A 64 -45.19 -1.43 -11.23
C GLU A 64 -46.42 -2.29 -11.60
N PRO A 65 -46.51 -2.82 -12.84
CA PRO A 65 -47.42 -3.91 -13.15
C PRO A 65 -46.74 -5.27 -12.96
N GLU A 66 -47.43 -6.15 -12.23
CA GLU A 66 -47.21 -7.60 -12.21
C GLU A 66 -47.41 -8.21 -13.60
N GLY A 67 -46.62 -9.23 -13.96
CA GLY A 67 -47.03 -10.29 -14.90
C GLY A 67 -46.20 -10.50 -16.18
N ASP A 68 -45.38 -11.55 -16.13
CA ASP A 68 -45.13 -12.62 -17.13
C ASP A 68 -44.39 -12.40 -18.48
N GLU A 69 -43.22 -13.07 -18.52
CA GLU A 69 -42.68 -14.00 -19.54
C GLU A 69 -42.51 -13.58 -21.02
N LYS A 70 -41.26 -13.28 -21.45
CA LYS A 70 -40.39 -14.12 -22.34
C LYS A 70 -39.32 -13.35 -23.14
N ASP A 71 -38.13 -13.94 -23.12
CA ASP A 71 -37.04 -14.05 -24.13
C ASP A 71 -36.17 -12.82 -24.55
N GLU A 72 -34.92 -12.82 -24.02
CA GLU A 72 -33.55 -12.58 -24.59
C GLU A 72 -33.28 -11.31 -25.44
N GLU A 73 -32.28 -10.41 -25.21
CA GLU A 73 -30.83 -10.54 -24.92
C GLU A 73 -30.20 -9.19 -24.39
N PRO A 74 -28.91 -9.10 -23.98
CA PRO A 74 -28.49 -8.38 -22.76
C PRO A 74 -27.85 -6.99 -22.97
N VAL A 75 -28.16 -6.03 -22.10
CA VAL A 75 -27.36 -4.81 -21.88
C VAL A 75 -27.24 -4.46 -20.39
N ASP A 76 -26.01 -4.12 -20.01
CA ASP A 76 -25.50 -3.56 -18.74
C ASP A 76 -25.44 -4.45 -17.47
N ALA A 77 -24.30 -5.14 -17.36
CA ALA A 77 -23.82 -5.91 -16.21
C ALA A 77 -23.18 -5.05 -15.09
N LEU A 78 -23.53 -3.76 -14.95
CA LEU A 78 -22.96 -2.89 -13.89
C LEU A 78 -23.89 -2.64 -12.69
N GLY A 79 -25.20 -2.88 -12.84
CA GLY A 79 -26.18 -2.57 -11.78
C GLY A 79 -26.51 -3.71 -10.81
N ARG A 80 -26.24 -4.97 -11.17
CA ARG A 80 -26.62 -6.14 -10.35
C ARG A 80 -25.60 -6.53 -9.27
N LYS A 81 -24.35 -6.07 -9.39
CA LYS A 81 -23.25 -6.51 -8.50
C LYS A 81 -23.27 -5.90 -7.08
N LEU A 82 -24.18 -4.97 -6.80
CA LEU A 82 -24.30 -4.32 -5.48
C LEU A 82 -25.40 -4.91 -4.59
N LYS A 83 -26.27 -5.79 -5.13
CA LYS A 83 -27.37 -6.41 -4.35
C LYS A 83 -27.11 -7.84 -3.89
N ASP A 84 -26.06 -8.50 -4.41
CA ASP A 84 -25.68 -9.89 -4.09
C ASP A 84 -24.42 -10.00 -3.20
N MET A 85 -24.05 -8.95 -2.46
CA MET A 85 -22.96 -9.00 -1.47
C MET A 85 -23.47 -8.99 -0.01
N GLU A 86 -24.69 -9.45 0.23
CA GLU A 86 -25.06 -9.93 1.56
C GLU A 86 -24.52 -11.37 1.66
N MET A 87 -23.42 -11.56 2.40
CA MET A 87 -23.00 -12.91 2.80
C MET A 87 -24.09 -13.47 3.71
N PRO A 88 -24.80 -14.54 3.33
CA PRO A 88 -25.52 -15.34 4.30
C PRO A 88 -24.45 -16.03 5.14
N ILE A 89 -24.41 -15.73 6.43
CA ILE A 89 -23.63 -16.52 7.39
C ILE A 89 -24.41 -17.82 7.55
N GLU A 90 -24.14 -18.81 6.69
CA GLU A 90 -24.52 -20.19 6.97
C GLU A 90 -23.53 -20.72 8.01
N ILE A 91 -23.97 -20.74 9.26
CA ILE A 91 -23.27 -21.42 10.34
C ILE A 91 -23.56 -22.91 10.11
N ASP A 92 -22.60 -23.65 9.56
CA ASP A 92 -22.60 -25.11 9.62
C ASP A 92 -22.40 -25.49 11.10
N LEU A 93 -23.51 -25.54 11.85
CA LEU A 93 -23.58 -26.23 13.11
C LEU A 93 -23.71 -27.71 12.76
N ASP A 94 -22.59 -28.42 12.83
CA ASP A 94 -22.61 -29.87 12.92
C ASP A 94 -23.46 -30.23 14.15
N ASP A 95 -24.65 -30.80 13.88
CA ASP A 95 -25.62 -31.34 14.84
C ASP A 95 -25.01 -32.49 15.66
N ASP A 96 -24.17 -32.18 16.63
CA ASP A 96 -23.79 -33.09 17.71
C ASP A 96 -24.40 -32.59 19.04
N ASP A 97 -25.62 -33.06 19.29
CA ASP A 97 -26.27 -33.29 20.59
C ASP A 97 -25.63 -32.64 21.83
N GLU A 98 -26.04 -31.42 22.20
CA GLU A 98 -26.24 -31.06 23.60
C GLU A 98 -27.58 -30.31 23.72
N ASP A 99 -28.48 -30.85 24.54
CA ASP A 99 -29.71 -30.20 24.96
C ASP A 99 -29.37 -28.86 25.65
N GLU A 100 -29.21 -27.78 24.89
CA GLU A 100 -29.25 -26.43 25.43
C GLU A 100 -30.70 -25.97 25.40
N ASP A 101 -31.30 -25.92 26.59
CA ASP A 101 -32.54 -25.21 26.84
C ASP A 101 -32.47 -23.83 26.13
N GLU A 102 -33.17 -23.65 25.00
CA GLU A 102 -33.46 -22.31 24.47
C GLU A 102 -34.36 -21.62 25.50
N GLU A 103 -33.75 -21.06 26.55
CA GLU A 103 -34.41 -20.11 27.44
C GLU A 103 -34.90 -18.97 26.55
N GLU A 104 -36.21 -18.95 26.25
CA GLU A 104 -36.88 -17.80 25.62
C GLU A 104 -36.41 -16.54 26.36
N ILE A 105 -35.62 -15.72 25.68
CA ILE A 105 -35.10 -14.47 26.25
C ILE A 105 -36.33 -13.61 26.49
N ASP A 106 -36.73 -13.48 27.75
CA ASP A 106 -37.79 -12.57 28.16
C ASP A 106 -37.36 -11.14 27.80
N ASP A 107 -37.90 -10.63 26.69
CA ASP A 107 -37.61 -9.30 26.15
C ASP A 107 -37.77 -8.21 27.23
N GLU A 108 -38.75 -8.35 28.13
CA GLU A 108 -38.95 -7.40 29.22
C GLU A 108 -37.83 -7.44 30.26
N LYS A 109 -37.26 -8.62 30.49
CA LYS A 109 -36.12 -8.79 31.40
C LYS A 109 -34.83 -8.29 30.76
N PHE A 110 -34.68 -8.47 29.45
CA PHE A 110 -33.55 -7.97 28.67
C PHE A 110 -33.55 -6.43 28.62
N GLU A 111 -34.69 -5.81 28.32
CA GLU A 111 -34.84 -4.35 28.34
C GLU A 111 -34.53 -3.77 29.73
N ARG A 112 -35.06 -4.37 30.81
CA ARG A 112 -34.74 -3.95 32.18
C ARG A 112 -33.26 -4.14 32.55
N ALA A 113 -32.59 -5.14 31.97
CA ALA A 113 -31.17 -5.37 32.18
C ALA A 113 -30.31 -4.32 31.47
N LEU A 114 -30.68 -3.94 30.24
CA LEU A 114 -30.02 -2.87 29.48
C LEU A 114 -30.22 -1.50 30.12
N ASP A 115 -31.43 -1.19 30.61
CA ASP A 115 -31.74 0.08 31.30
C ASP A 115 -30.96 0.26 32.60
N ARG A 116 -30.58 -0.83 33.26
CA ARG A 116 -29.83 -0.81 34.52
C ARG A 116 -28.32 -1.01 34.33
N ALA A 117 -27.87 -1.32 33.12
CA ALA A 117 -26.45 -1.57 32.83
C ALA A 117 -25.63 -0.27 32.93
N PRO A 118 -24.42 -0.32 33.51
CA PRO A 118 -23.54 0.85 33.54
C PRO A 118 -22.98 1.15 32.15
N GLU A 119 -22.70 2.43 31.87
CA GLU A 119 -22.26 2.91 30.55
C GLU A 119 -21.04 2.16 29.99
N ARG A 120 -20.10 1.78 30.86
CA ARG A 120 -18.92 0.97 30.50
C ARG A 120 -19.27 -0.38 29.87
N ASP A 121 -20.29 -1.06 30.41
CA ASP A 121 -20.70 -2.39 29.98
C ASP A 121 -21.47 -2.24 28.65
N LEU A 122 -22.22 -1.15 28.48
CA LEU A 122 -22.89 -0.81 27.20
C LEU A 122 -21.90 -0.51 26.07
N VAL A 123 -20.79 0.21 26.36
CA VAL A 123 -19.73 0.46 25.36
C VAL A 123 -19.03 -0.84 24.97
N ASP A 124 -18.72 -1.71 25.93
CA ASP A 124 -18.07 -2.99 25.63
C ASP A 124 -19.00 -3.93 24.85
N LEU A 125 -20.28 -4.01 25.22
CA LEU A 125 -21.29 -4.75 24.46
C LEU A 125 -21.42 -4.25 23.03
N ALA A 126 -21.49 -2.93 22.83
CA ALA A 126 -21.55 -2.34 21.49
C ALA A 126 -20.27 -2.56 20.68
N GLY A 127 -19.10 -2.67 21.34
CA GLY A 127 -17.84 -3.05 20.71
C GLY A 127 -17.82 -4.52 20.27
N ILE A 128 -18.30 -5.43 21.12
CA ILE A 128 -18.44 -6.87 20.83
C ILE A 128 -19.44 -7.08 19.69
N LEU A 129 -20.57 -6.36 19.71
CA LEU A 129 -21.61 -6.40 18.69
C LEU A 129 -21.19 -5.74 17.36
N GLY A 130 -20.03 -5.07 17.32
CA GLY A 130 -19.50 -4.47 16.09
C GLY A 130 -20.18 -3.16 15.67
N MET A 131 -20.78 -2.42 16.61
CA MET A 131 -21.45 -1.14 16.37
C MET A 131 -20.46 0.02 16.13
N HIS A 132 -19.69 -0.07 15.04
CA HIS A 132 -18.69 0.92 14.62
C HIS A 132 -19.25 2.32 14.36
N ASN A 133 -20.56 2.45 14.10
CA ASN A 133 -21.23 3.74 13.89
C ASN A 133 -21.45 4.53 15.18
N ILE A 134 -21.45 3.85 16.33
CA ILE A 134 -21.70 4.46 17.64
C ILE A 134 -20.40 4.59 18.44
N LEU A 135 -19.39 3.77 18.13
CA LEU A 135 -18.10 3.75 18.82
C LEU A 135 -17.00 4.46 18.04
N ASN A 136 -16.14 5.17 18.77
CA ASN A 136 -14.90 5.68 18.24
C ASN A 136 -13.84 4.56 18.13
N GLN A 137 -12.83 4.73 17.27
CA GLN A 137 -11.78 3.73 17.00
C GLN A 137 -11.10 3.22 18.29
N LYS A 138 -10.89 4.12 19.25
CA LYS A 138 -10.28 3.79 20.56
C LYS A 138 -11.21 2.95 21.43
N GLN A 139 -12.51 3.23 21.43
CA GLN A 139 -13.52 2.48 22.20
C GLN A 139 -13.66 1.06 21.64
N TYR A 140 -13.83 0.96 20.32
CA TYR A 140 -13.92 -0.31 19.61
C TYR A 140 -12.69 -1.19 19.84
N TYR A 141 -11.49 -0.62 19.67
CA TYR A 141 -10.24 -1.35 19.88
C TYR A 141 -10.00 -1.76 21.33
N ASN A 142 -10.42 -0.94 22.30
CA ASN A 142 -10.34 -1.29 23.71
C ASN A 142 -11.28 -2.44 24.06
N ALA A 143 -12.51 -2.44 23.54
CA ALA A 143 -13.48 -3.52 23.74
C ALA A 143 -12.97 -4.84 23.15
N LEU A 144 -12.42 -4.82 21.92
CA LEU A 144 -11.82 -6.00 21.28
C LEU A 144 -10.59 -6.54 22.04
N LYS A 145 -9.89 -5.67 22.78
CA LYS A 145 -8.72 -6.03 23.59
C LYS A 145 -9.03 -6.34 25.05
N GLY A 146 -10.30 -6.33 25.45
CA GLY A 146 -10.71 -6.52 26.85
C GLY A 146 -10.13 -5.47 27.80
N LYS A 147 -9.86 -4.26 27.31
CA LYS A 147 -9.40 -3.14 28.15
C LYS A 147 -10.60 -2.41 28.73
N THR A 148 -10.56 -2.13 30.03
CA THR A 148 -11.64 -1.41 30.71
C THR A 148 -11.88 -0.04 30.11
N GLN A 149 -13.13 0.26 29.78
CA GLN A 149 -13.59 1.60 29.41
C GLN A 149 -13.90 2.36 30.70
N ASP A 150 -13.23 3.49 30.90
CA ASP A 150 -13.44 4.31 32.09
C ASP A 150 -13.47 5.79 31.73
N GLU A 151 -14.14 6.60 32.55
CA GLU A 151 -14.25 8.05 32.36
C GLU A 151 -12.86 8.71 32.34
N SER A 152 -11.92 8.17 33.12
CA SER A 152 -10.51 8.59 33.17
C SER A 152 -9.79 8.48 31.81
N THR A 153 -10.23 7.58 30.93
CA THR A 153 -9.62 7.28 29.63
C THR A 153 -10.27 8.05 28.48
N GLY A 154 -11.40 8.74 28.76
CA GLY A 154 -12.21 9.47 27.80
C GLY A 154 -12.91 8.55 26.80
N THR A 155 -13.22 7.31 27.20
CA THR A 155 -13.79 6.27 26.32
C THR A 155 -15.23 5.88 26.68
N SER A 156 -15.93 6.69 27.49
CA SER A 156 -17.39 6.63 27.66
C SER A 156 -18.12 7.23 26.44
N PHE A 157 -19.42 6.96 26.25
CA PHE A 157 -20.24 7.63 25.23
C PHE A 157 -20.29 9.15 25.45
N SER A 158 -20.19 9.57 26.71
CA SER A 158 -20.08 10.98 27.14
C SER A 158 -18.66 11.57 27.00
N GLY A 159 -17.66 10.78 26.62
CA GLY A 159 -16.27 11.18 26.55
C GLY A 159 -16.00 12.19 25.43
N VAL A 160 -15.32 13.29 25.76
CA VAL A 160 -14.90 14.28 24.74
C VAL A 160 -13.87 13.65 23.81
N VAL A 161 -14.23 13.48 22.54
CA VAL A 161 -13.33 13.00 21.49
C VAL A 161 -12.20 14.00 21.30
N ARG A 162 -10.98 13.63 21.70
CA ARG A 162 -9.77 14.40 21.41
C ARG A 162 -9.27 14.04 20.02
N SER A 163 -8.70 15.01 19.31
CA SER A 163 -7.99 14.75 18.06
C SER A 163 -6.84 13.77 18.29
N PHE A 164 -6.53 12.97 17.28
CA PHE A 164 -5.33 12.14 17.28
C PHE A 164 -4.09 13.03 17.44
N GLU A 165 -3.39 12.90 18.56
CA GLU A 165 -2.05 13.48 18.72
C GLU A 165 -1.07 12.55 17.99
N PRO A 166 -0.39 13.00 16.92
CA PRO A 166 0.61 12.20 16.27
C PRO A 166 1.69 11.84 17.29
N ASN A 167 1.93 10.55 17.48
CA ASN A 167 3.10 10.11 18.24
C ASN A 167 4.34 10.66 17.52
N ALA A 168 5.04 11.59 18.16
CA ALA A 168 6.32 12.06 17.67
C ALA A 168 7.31 10.90 17.79
N ILE A 169 7.53 10.22 16.67
CA ILE A 169 8.59 9.21 16.58
C ILE A 169 9.90 9.98 16.66
N PRO A 170 10.79 9.67 17.62
CA PRO A 170 12.09 10.33 17.69
C PRO A 170 12.87 10.04 16.41
N ASP A 171 13.54 11.06 15.87
CA ASP A 171 14.39 10.89 14.70
C ASP A 171 15.51 9.88 15.01
N GLU A 172 15.62 8.84 14.19
CA GLU A 172 16.69 7.85 14.31
C GLU A 172 18.06 8.51 14.03
N PRO A 173 19.14 8.04 14.69
CA PRO A 173 20.47 8.57 14.45
C PRO A 173 20.88 8.33 12.99
N ILE A 174 21.57 9.31 12.40
CA ILE A 174 22.11 9.21 11.05
C ILE A 174 23.09 8.03 10.99
N ASN A 175 23.02 7.25 9.91
CA ASN A 175 23.92 6.13 9.66
C ASN A 175 25.40 6.60 9.65
N GLN A 176 26.22 6.01 10.51
CA GLN A 176 27.64 6.36 10.69
C GLN A 176 28.60 5.41 9.96
N THR A 177 28.10 4.49 9.15
CA THR A 177 28.93 3.52 8.41
C THR A 177 29.97 4.22 7.53
N ASN A 178 31.23 3.82 7.64
CA ASN A 178 32.31 4.35 6.81
C ASN A 178 32.46 3.55 5.53
N VAL A 179 31.93 4.11 4.43
CA VAL A 179 31.92 3.44 3.12
C VAL A 179 33.33 3.19 2.56
N ASP A 180 34.31 4.06 2.82
CA ASP A 180 35.67 3.86 2.29
C ASP A 180 36.40 2.72 2.99
N ASP A 181 36.13 2.53 4.28
CA ASP A 181 36.64 1.39 5.05
C ASP A 181 35.98 0.09 4.58
N CYS A 182 34.65 0.10 4.39
CA CYS A 182 33.93 -1.04 3.84
C CYS A 182 34.45 -1.45 2.46
N ILE A 183 34.73 -0.49 1.56
CA ILE A 183 35.28 -0.79 0.23
C ILE A 183 36.64 -1.51 0.34
N LYS A 184 37.55 -1.00 1.19
CA LYS A 184 38.86 -1.63 1.38
C LYS A 184 38.76 -3.04 1.95
N ARG A 185 37.93 -3.22 2.97
CA ARG A 185 37.72 -4.53 3.61
C ARG A 185 37.07 -5.53 2.66
N LEU A 186 36.19 -5.08 1.77
CA LEU A 186 35.63 -5.90 0.70
C LEU A 186 36.67 -6.29 -0.35
N GLU A 187 37.57 -5.37 -0.72
CA GLU A 187 38.67 -5.66 -1.66
C GLU A 187 39.71 -6.64 -1.06
N GLU A 188 39.89 -6.62 0.26
CA GLU A 188 40.76 -7.53 1.01
C GLU A 188 40.08 -8.88 1.36
N ASP A 189 38.79 -9.04 1.02
CA ASP A 189 37.94 -10.20 1.34
C ASP A 189 37.93 -10.59 2.83
N ASP A 190 37.64 -9.61 3.69
CA ASP A 190 37.60 -9.79 5.15
C ASP A 190 36.46 -10.72 5.60
N GLU A 191 36.82 -11.84 6.26
CA GLU A 191 35.89 -12.83 6.81
C GLU A 191 34.95 -12.28 7.91
N GLU A 192 35.34 -11.20 8.59
CA GLU A 192 34.52 -10.59 9.64
C GLU A 192 33.41 -9.68 9.07
N LEU A 193 33.56 -9.19 7.84
CA LEU A 193 32.63 -8.24 7.23
C LEU A 193 31.42 -8.95 6.60
N LYS A 194 30.45 -9.32 7.43
CA LYS A 194 29.24 -10.05 6.98
C LYS A 194 28.08 -9.16 6.56
N GLU A 195 27.98 -7.97 7.12
CA GLU A 195 26.84 -7.07 6.94
C GLU A 195 27.29 -5.65 6.62
N ILE A 196 26.74 -5.11 5.53
CA ILE A 196 26.98 -3.74 5.09
C ILE A 196 25.64 -3.03 4.98
N ASN A 197 25.50 -1.94 5.74
CA ASN A 197 24.32 -1.09 5.74
C ASN A 197 24.70 0.36 5.43
N ILE A 198 24.30 0.82 4.25
CA ILE A 198 24.47 2.20 3.78
C ILE A 198 23.13 2.91 3.55
N ASN A 199 22.08 2.50 4.27
CA ASN A 199 20.75 3.08 4.14
C ASN A 199 20.75 4.58 4.46
N ASN A 200 19.97 5.35 3.70
CA ASN A 200 19.74 6.78 3.88
C ASN A 200 21.02 7.64 3.86
N MET A 201 22.10 7.13 3.25
CA MET A 201 23.35 7.87 3.11
C MET A 201 23.41 8.61 1.78
N GLY A 202 23.73 9.90 1.82
CA GLY A 202 23.96 10.75 0.63
C GLY A 202 25.29 10.42 -0.07
N LEU A 203 25.37 9.27 -0.74
CA LEU A 203 26.55 8.79 -1.43
C LEU A 203 26.60 9.27 -2.89
N SER A 204 27.82 9.45 -3.42
CA SER A 204 27.98 9.68 -4.85
C SER A 204 27.77 8.38 -5.63
N ARG A 205 27.21 8.50 -6.85
CA ARG A 205 26.94 7.34 -7.73
C ARG A 205 28.17 6.49 -8.04
N GLU A 206 29.34 7.14 -8.14
CA GLU A 206 30.62 6.45 -8.34
C GLU A 206 30.99 5.59 -7.15
N ARG A 207 30.79 6.08 -5.92
CA ARG A 207 31.09 5.31 -4.69
C ARG A 207 30.18 4.10 -4.56
N ILE A 208 28.88 4.24 -4.87
CA ILE A 208 27.94 3.11 -4.90
C ILE A 208 28.42 2.05 -5.89
N ARG A 209 28.85 2.46 -7.09
CA ARG A 209 29.37 1.54 -8.10
C ARG A 209 30.65 0.83 -7.66
N THR A 210 31.58 1.54 -7.04
CA THR A 210 32.81 0.94 -6.50
C THR A 210 32.51 -0.03 -5.38
N LEU A 211 31.59 0.31 -4.48
CA LEU A 211 31.14 -0.58 -3.40
C LEU A 211 30.53 -1.87 -3.96
N ILE A 212 29.64 -1.79 -4.95
CA ILE A 212 29.01 -2.96 -5.56
C ILE A 212 30.06 -3.85 -6.25
N LYS A 213 31.03 -3.26 -6.92
CA LYS A 213 32.13 -4.01 -7.56
C LYS A 213 33.03 -4.69 -6.54
N ALA A 214 33.37 -4.02 -5.45
CA ALA A 214 34.14 -4.60 -4.37
C ALA A 214 33.35 -5.75 -3.71
N ALA A 215 32.04 -5.56 -3.50
CA ALA A 215 31.17 -6.61 -2.97
C ALA A 215 31.08 -7.84 -3.87
N ALA A 216 31.24 -7.69 -5.19
CA ALA A 216 31.22 -8.81 -6.14
C ALA A 216 32.47 -9.69 -6.05
N LEU A 217 33.57 -9.15 -5.51
CA LEU A 217 34.81 -9.88 -5.29
C LEU A 217 34.82 -10.63 -3.96
N SER A 218 34.07 -10.16 -2.97
CA SER A 218 34.06 -10.78 -1.64
C SER A 218 33.18 -12.04 -1.59
N ALA A 219 33.70 -13.07 -0.93
CA ALA A 219 33.02 -14.34 -0.72
C ALA A 219 32.31 -14.42 0.64
N HIS A 220 32.43 -13.41 1.51
CA HIS A 220 31.96 -13.48 2.91
C HIS A 220 30.75 -12.59 3.24
N ILE A 221 30.38 -11.68 2.34
CA ILE A 221 29.25 -10.77 2.55
C ILE A 221 27.90 -11.52 2.55
N GLU A 222 27.18 -11.48 3.67
CA GLU A 222 25.87 -12.14 3.82
C GLU A 222 24.71 -11.17 3.61
N LYS A 223 24.87 -9.88 3.98
CA LYS A 223 23.81 -8.88 3.91
C LYS A 223 24.31 -7.56 3.33
N LEU A 224 23.62 -7.07 2.31
CA LEU A 224 23.86 -5.76 1.70
C LEU A 224 22.56 -4.94 1.69
N SER A 225 22.56 -3.82 2.42
CA SER A 225 21.42 -2.91 2.49
C SER A 225 21.79 -1.52 1.99
N MET A 226 21.05 -1.06 0.97
CA MET A 226 21.25 0.20 0.27
C MET A 226 19.91 0.89 -0.01
N ALA A 227 19.06 1.03 1.01
CA ALA A 227 17.78 1.70 0.89
C ALA A 227 17.94 3.23 0.90
N GLY A 228 17.19 3.95 0.05
CA GLY A 228 17.15 5.41 0.10
C GLY A 228 18.46 6.11 -0.30
N VAL A 229 19.25 5.52 -1.20
CA VAL A 229 20.55 6.09 -1.68
C VAL A 229 20.44 6.71 -3.07
N GLU A 230 19.22 6.92 -3.58
CA GLU A 230 18.92 7.44 -4.93
C GLU A 230 19.58 6.65 -6.06
N MET A 231 19.71 5.33 -5.89
CA MET A 231 20.32 4.46 -6.89
C MET A 231 19.47 4.39 -8.17
N LYS A 232 20.13 4.45 -9.33
CA LYS A 232 19.50 4.31 -10.65
C LYS A 232 19.95 3.03 -11.35
N ASP A 233 19.31 2.73 -12.47
CA ASP A 233 19.63 1.59 -13.35
C ASP A 233 21.11 1.46 -13.72
N SER A 234 21.81 2.59 -13.88
CA SER A 234 23.24 2.63 -14.22
C SER A 234 24.14 2.04 -13.14
N GLU A 235 23.77 2.22 -11.88
CA GLU A 235 24.49 1.69 -10.71
C GLU A 235 23.99 0.28 -10.39
N ALA A 236 22.68 0.06 -10.47
CA ALA A 236 22.04 -1.23 -10.23
C ALA A 236 22.51 -2.33 -11.20
N ARG A 237 23.02 -1.98 -12.38
CA ARG A 237 23.63 -2.96 -13.29
C ARG A 237 24.79 -3.73 -12.66
N GLY A 238 25.55 -3.12 -11.74
CA GLY A 238 26.59 -3.83 -11.00
C GLY A 238 26.04 -4.90 -10.06
N LEU A 239 24.81 -4.74 -9.58
CA LEU A 239 24.18 -5.73 -8.70
C LEU A 239 23.82 -7.01 -9.44
N VAL A 240 23.60 -6.96 -10.75
CA VAL A 240 23.42 -8.16 -11.57
C VAL A 240 24.68 -9.02 -11.50
N GLU A 241 25.85 -8.42 -11.75
CA GLU A 241 27.14 -9.12 -11.68
C GLU A 241 27.44 -9.66 -10.28
N LEU A 242 27.10 -8.88 -9.24
CA LEU A 242 27.19 -9.30 -7.84
C LEU A 242 26.33 -10.54 -7.57
N LEU A 243 25.06 -10.54 -7.98
CA LEU A 243 24.13 -11.65 -7.73
C LEU A 243 24.51 -12.93 -8.49
N GLU A 244 25.13 -12.79 -9.67
CA GLU A 244 25.59 -13.92 -10.46
C GLU A 244 26.91 -14.53 -9.97
N THR A 245 27.71 -13.77 -9.20
CA THR A 245 29.06 -14.16 -8.79
C THR A 245 29.14 -14.51 -7.30
N SER A 246 28.39 -13.81 -6.45
CA SER A 246 28.50 -13.96 -4.99
C SER A 246 27.95 -15.30 -4.51
N PRO A 247 28.74 -16.10 -3.77
CA PRO A 247 28.31 -17.39 -3.25
C PRO A 247 27.65 -17.31 -1.86
N SER A 248 27.64 -16.13 -1.21
CA SER A 248 27.26 -15.99 0.21
C SER A 248 26.18 -14.95 0.49
N LEU A 249 25.85 -14.10 -0.48
CA LEU A 249 24.86 -13.04 -0.27
C LEU A 249 23.47 -13.62 -0.03
N GLN A 250 22.97 -13.49 1.19
CA GLN A 250 21.67 -14.00 1.63
C GLN A 250 20.57 -12.94 1.62
N VAL A 251 20.91 -11.67 1.89
CA VAL A 251 19.94 -10.56 1.98
C VAL A 251 20.42 -9.39 1.14
N LEU A 252 19.58 -8.96 0.21
CA LEU A 252 19.79 -7.75 -0.57
C LEU A 252 18.60 -6.81 -0.38
N ASN A 253 18.88 -5.59 0.08
CA ASN A 253 17.89 -4.52 0.20
C ASN A 253 18.26 -3.33 -0.68
N VAL A 254 17.36 -3.02 -1.62
CA VAL A 254 17.43 -1.90 -2.56
C VAL A 254 16.11 -1.10 -2.58
N GLU A 255 15.35 -1.13 -1.49
CA GLU A 255 14.09 -0.38 -1.32
C GLU A 255 14.27 1.14 -1.44
N SER A 256 13.20 1.85 -1.79
CA SER A 256 13.17 3.32 -1.83
C SER A 256 14.26 3.96 -2.70
N ASN A 257 14.50 3.40 -3.89
CA ASN A 257 15.45 3.93 -4.88
C ASN A 257 14.73 4.35 -6.19
N ASP A 258 15.50 4.69 -7.24
CA ASP A 258 15.01 5.08 -8.57
C ASP A 258 15.37 4.00 -9.61
N ILE A 259 15.11 2.73 -9.28
CA ILE A 259 15.35 1.58 -10.16
C ILE A 259 14.10 1.33 -11.01
N SER A 260 14.29 1.09 -12.31
CA SER A 260 13.20 0.76 -13.21
C SER A 260 12.71 -0.69 -13.01
N PRO A 261 11.43 -0.97 -13.33
CA PRO A 261 10.89 -2.34 -13.27
C PRO A 261 11.67 -3.34 -14.14
N GLU A 262 12.14 -2.91 -15.32
CA GLU A 262 12.94 -3.74 -16.22
C GLU A 262 14.26 -4.19 -15.59
N MET A 263 14.89 -3.30 -14.80
CA MET A 263 16.11 -3.64 -14.07
C MET A 263 15.83 -4.56 -12.90
N LEU A 264 14.70 -4.39 -12.18
CA LEU A 264 14.30 -5.32 -11.12
C LEU A 264 14.07 -6.74 -11.65
N ALA A 265 13.43 -6.88 -12.82
CA ALA A 265 13.27 -8.18 -13.46
C ALA A 265 14.63 -8.82 -13.82
N LYS A 266 15.58 -8.03 -14.33
CA LYS A 266 16.96 -8.51 -14.59
C LYS A 266 17.66 -8.94 -13.30
N LEU A 267 17.48 -8.22 -12.19
CA LEU A 267 18.04 -8.59 -10.90
C LEU A 267 17.46 -9.92 -10.40
N LEU A 268 16.14 -10.11 -10.49
CA LEU A 268 15.51 -11.37 -10.13
C LEU A 268 15.99 -12.53 -11.01
N ARG A 269 16.09 -12.33 -12.33
CA ARG A 269 16.66 -13.34 -13.23
C ARG A 269 18.10 -13.71 -12.88
N ALA A 270 18.91 -12.74 -12.43
CA ALA A 270 20.29 -12.98 -12.01
C ALA A 270 20.37 -13.91 -10.79
N THR A 271 19.38 -13.85 -9.89
CA THR A 271 19.34 -14.73 -8.69
C THR A 271 19.24 -16.22 -9.03
N LEU A 272 18.79 -16.57 -10.24
CA LEU A 272 18.65 -17.95 -10.70
C LEU A 272 20.00 -18.66 -10.89
N LYS A 273 21.10 -17.94 -11.05
CA LYS A 273 22.42 -18.56 -11.27
C LYS A 273 23.02 -19.13 -10.00
N THR A 274 23.03 -18.34 -8.93
CA THR A 274 23.66 -18.71 -7.66
C THR A 274 22.67 -19.38 -6.71
N GLN A 275 21.40 -18.95 -6.70
CA GLN A 275 20.34 -19.44 -5.82
C GLN A 275 20.78 -19.52 -4.33
N VAL A 276 21.48 -18.48 -3.86
CA VAL A 276 21.88 -18.32 -2.46
C VAL A 276 21.00 -17.30 -1.72
N LEU A 277 20.48 -16.33 -2.47
CA LEU A 277 19.72 -15.22 -1.91
C LEU A 277 18.41 -15.70 -1.29
N THR A 278 18.20 -15.40 -0.01
CA THR A 278 16.98 -15.80 0.73
C THR A 278 15.97 -14.66 0.81
N ARG A 279 16.42 -13.41 0.82
CA ARG A 279 15.58 -12.22 0.92
C ARG A 279 15.99 -11.18 -0.11
N PHE A 280 15.04 -10.78 -0.94
CA PHE A 280 15.20 -9.72 -1.92
C PHE A 280 14.18 -8.62 -1.63
N HIS A 281 14.65 -7.43 -1.24
CA HIS A 281 13.83 -6.29 -0.89
C HIS A 281 14.02 -5.18 -1.92
N ALA A 282 12.97 -4.83 -2.66
CA ALA A 282 13.03 -3.83 -3.73
C ALA A 282 11.75 -3.00 -3.85
N ASP A 283 10.96 -2.90 -2.79
CA ASP A 283 9.70 -2.15 -2.77
C ASP A 283 9.92 -0.63 -2.73
N ASN A 284 8.83 0.12 -2.93
CA ASN A 284 8.78 1.58 -2.87
C ASN A 284 9.76 2.30 -3.82
N GLN A 285 10.01 1.72 -5.00
CA GLN A 285 10.75 2.45 -6.03
C GLN A 285 9.98 3.69 -6.49
N ARG A 286 10.70 4.68 -6.99
CA ARG A 286 10.11 5.89 -7.58
C ARG A 286 9.11 5.56 -8.70
N SER A 287 9.36 4.49 -9.45
CA SER A 287 8.42 3.93 -10.43
C SER A 287 7.59 2.82 -9.76
N GLN A 288 6.46 3.20 -9.15
CA GLN A 288 5.60 2.26 -8.41
C GLN A 288 4.82 1.30 -9.31
N VAL A 289 4.63 1.63 -10.58
CA VAL A 289 3.93 0.78 -11.55
C VAL A 289 4.96 -0.08 -12.27
N LEU A 290 4.96 -1.38 -12.00
CA LEU A 290 5.86 -2.35 -12.64
C LEU A 290 5.46 -2.65 -14.09
N GLY A 291 4.16 -2.79 -14.33
CA GLY A 291 3.57 -3.17 -15.61
C GLY A 291 3.40 -4.69 -15.75
N ASN A 292 2.24 -5.12 -16.28
CA ASN A 292 1.84 -6.53 -16.28
C ASN A 292 2.87 -7.48 -16.91
N GLN A 293 3.51 -7.12 -18.02
CA GLN A 293 4.50 -7.99 -18.67
C GLN A 293 5.73 -8.22 -17.80
N ILE A 294 6.19 -7.17 -17.10
CA ILE A 294 7.34 -7.24 -16.20
C ILE A 294 6.97 -8.04 -14.95
N GLU A 295 5.76 -7.84 -14.41
CA GLU A 295 5.29 -8.63 -13.27
C GLU A 295 5.23 -10.13 -13.59
N MET A 296 4.75 -10.52 -14.78
CA MET A 296 4.73 -11.92 -15.18
C MET A 296 6.14 -12.50 -15.33
N ASP A 297 7.08 -11.74 -15.89
CA ASP A 297 8.48 -12.15 -16.01
C ASP A 297 9.17 -12.33 -14.65
N MET A 298 8.91 -11.40 -13.72
CA MET A 298 9.40 -11.49 -12.34
C MET A 298 8.81 -12.69 -11.62
N MET A 299 7.51 -12.97 -11.81
CA MET A 299 6.84 -14.13 -11.25
C MET A 299 7.48 -15.45 -11.73
N LEU A 300 7.69 -15.62 -13.04
CA LEU A 300 8.37 -16.81 -13.58
C LEU A 300 9.79 -16.97 -13.01
N SER A 301 10.53 -15.86 -12.90
CA SER A 301 11.88 -15.87 -12.32
C SER A 301 11.90 -16.24 -10.83
N ILE A 302 10.84 -15.92 -10.08
CA ILE A 302 10.72 -16.31 -8.67
C ILE A 302 10.29 -17.78 -8.54
N GLU A 303 9.41 -18.25 -9.43
CA GLU A 303 8.95 -19.62 -9.45
C GLU A 303 10.04 -20.63 -9.81
N ASP A 304 10.96 -20.26 -10.70
CA ASP A 304 12.15 -21.06 -11.03
C ASP A 304 13.24 -20.98 -9.95
N ASN A 305 13.12 -20.06 -8.98
CA ASN A 305 14.07 -19.91 -7.89
C ASN A 305 13.65 -20.76 -6.69
N ASP A 306 14.59 -21.57 -6.20
CA ASP A 306 14.35 -22.53 -5.11
C ASP A 306 14.87 -22.07 -3.73
N SER A 307 15.51 -20.90 -3.68
CA SER A 307 16.22 -20.36 -2.52
C SER A 307 15.56 -19.14 -1.89
N LEU A 308 14.82 -18.36 -2.69
CA LEU A 308 14.13 -17.16 -2.22
C LEU A 308 13.00 -17.54 -1.26
N LEU A 309 13.01 -16.91 -0.08
CA LEU A 309 12.00 -17.09 0.97
C LEU A 309 11.13 -15.86 1.15
N ARG A 310 11.67 -14.66 0.87
CA ARG A 310 10.92 -13.41 0.93
C ARG A 310 11.29 -12.51 -0.23
N VAL A 311 10.27 -12.02 -0.93
CA VAL A 311 10.40 -11.03 -1.99
C VAL A 311 9.58 -9.81 -1.60
N GLY A 312 10.25 -8.70 -1.31
CA GLY A 312 9.65 -7.41 -1.02
C GLY A 312 9.41 -6.63 -2.30
N ILE A 313 8.37 -7.02 -3.06
CA ILE A 313 7.92 -6.36 -4.29
C ILE A 313 6.40 -6.39 -4.30
N ALA A 314 5.78 -5.23 -4.51
CA ALA A 314 4.33 -5.11 -4.62
C ALA A 314 3.86 -5.44 -6.06
N PHE A 315 3.28 -6.63 -6.25
CA PHE A 315 2.66 -7.03 -7.51
C PHE A 315 1.19 -6.58 -7.58
N GLN A 316 0.79 -5.95 -8.68
CA GLN A 316 -0.61 -5.55 -8.89
C GLN A 316 -1.45 -6.71 -9.42
N SER A 317 -0.88 -7.53 -10.31
CA SER A 317 -1.52 -8.71 -10.90
C SER A 317 -1.88 -9.75 -9.83
N MET A 318 -3.15 -10.17 -9.82
CA MET A 318 -3.64 -11.22 -8.91
C MET A 318 -2.92 -12.56 -9.15
N GLU A 319 -2.71 -12.93 -10.41
CA GLU A 319 -2.03 -14.16 -10.79
C GLU A 319 -0.58 -14.16 -10.31
N ALA A 320 0.14 -13.06 -10.54
CA ALA A 320 1.53 -12.92 -10.11
C ALA A 320 1.64 -13.02 -8.59
N ARG A 321 0.74 -12.35 -7.84
CA ARG A 321 0.69 -12.45 -6.38
C ARG A 321 0.48 -13.86 -5.88
N HIS A 322 -0.50 -14.57 -6.44
CA HIS A 322 -0.82 -15.93 -6.00
C HIS A 322 0.35 -16.89 -6.26
N ARG A 323 0.88 -16.91 -7.49
CA ARG A 323 1.97 -17.82 -7.86
C ARG A 323 3.28 -17.51 -7.13
N VAL A 324 3.60 -16.23 -6.92
CA VAL A 324 4.77 -15.84 -6.11
C VAL A 324 4.60 -16.31 -4.66
N SER A 325 3.42 -16.17 -4.07
CA SER A 325 3.16 -16.66 -2.70
C SER A 325 3.37 -18.17 -2.60
N GLU A 326 2.80 -18.93 -3.54
CA GLU A 326 2.94 -20.38 -3.58
C GLU A 326 4.40 -20.82 -3.76
N ALA A 327 5.15 -20.16 -4.65
CA ALA A 327 6.57 -20.44 -4.85
C ALA A 327 7.40 -20.18 -3.58
N LEU A 328 7.14 -19.08 -2.86
CA LEU A 328 7.84 -18.76 -1.62
C LEU A 328 7.48 -19.73 -0.49
N GLU A 329 6.22 -20.14 -0.39
CA GLU A 329 5.76 -21.16 0.57
C GLU A 329 6.42 -22.52 0.28
N ARG A 330 6.48 -22.93 -0.99
CA ARG A 330 7.18 -24.15 -1.42
C ARG A 330 8.66 -24.13 -1.00
N ASN A 331 9.33 -23.00 -1.18
CA ASN A 331 10.73 -22.85 -0.80
C ASN A 331 10.92 -22.87 0.73
N LEU A 332 10.01 -22.22 1.47
CA LEU A 332 10.01 -22.25 2.93
C LEU A 332 9.82 -23.67 3.47
N GLU A 333 8.90 -24.43 2.88
CA GLU A 333 8.63 -25.82 3.23
C GLU A 333 9.85 -26.72 2.95
N ARG A 334 10.55 -26.51 1.83
CA ARG A 334 11.80 -27.21 1.54
C ARG A 334 12.86 -26.98 2.63
N VAL A 335 13.00 -25.75 3.12
CA VAL A 335 13.92 -25.43 4.21
C VAL A 335 13.48 -26.12 5.51
N ARG A 336 12.18 -26.20 5.78
CA ARG A 336 11.62 -26.91 6.95
C ARG A 336 11.95 -28.41 6.90
N LEU A 337 11.72 -29.07 5.76
CA LEU A 337 12.01 -30.49 5.58
C LEU A 337 13.50 -30.80 5.76
N ARG A 338 14.40 -29.98 5.20
CA ARG A 338 15.85 -30.13 5.42
C ARG A 338 16.24 -30.02 6.89
N ARG A 339 15.59 -29.15 7.67
CA ARG A 339 15.84 -29.04 9.12
C ARG A 339 15.40 -30.30 9.86
N LEU A 340 14.26 -30.88 9.48
CA LEU A 340 13.73 -32.11 10.07
C LEU A 340 14.63 -33.32 9.79
N GLU A 341 15.11 -33.46 8.54
CA GLU A 341 16.07 -34.50 8.16
C GLU A 341 17.36 -34.39 8.98
N ASN A 342 17.93 -33.19 9.09
CA ASN A 342 19.14 -32.95 9.87
C ASN A 342 18.93 -33.21 11.37
N SER A 343 17.76 -32.88 11.92
CA SER A 343 17.43 -33.16 13.33
C SER A 343 17.15 -34.64 13.62
N SER A 344 16.81 -35.42 12.59
CA SER A 344 16.57 -36.87 12.71
C SER A 344 17.86 -37.68 12.56
N GLN A 345 18.92 -37.08 12.01
CA GLN A 345 20.24 -37.68 11.81
C GLN A 345 21.26 -37.31 12.90
N ALA A 346 21.00 -36.27 13.69
CA ALA A 346 21.75 -35.91 14.89
C ALA A 346 21.14 -36.57 16.13
#